data_AF-A0A084T1M2-F1
#
_entry.id   AF-A0A084T1M2-F1
#
_cell.length_a   1.000
_cell.length_b   1.000
_cell.length_c   1.000
_cell.angle_alpha   90.00
_cell.angle_beta   90.00
_cell.angle_gamma   90.00
#
_symmetry.space_group_name_H-M   'P 1'
#
loop_
_entity.id
_entity.type
_entity.pdbx_description
1 polymer ?
#
loop_
_entity_poly.entity_id
_entity_poly.type
_entity_poly.pdbx_seq_one_letter_code
_entity_poly.pdbx_strand_id
1 'polypeptide(L)'
;MSNGSPPARRRSTTGSSSGDASSSGSTRQRPAVRRTATGVAPAVRAEPPLPVMGTKLVCSAGPCAGQEFALEDGEYVIGRANDNPICIPDTSVSRKHVLIRRLGGGWVVNDLGSGNGTLLNGEPLTDEMPLTHSDTLVLGDTELTFNDNSNATMMMPMPTAPPPRPGRGSTRSSAPAAAPAEEAGGEVSGASGAVPRRPGRPETRVRSARGRAAVTPQDPAAQQRKKRLLILTAAVFVMLAGLLVIMKVQQQREAEVEAQNAQLAQQRREAMDSLFQEAKNSIRDGKWMDAKAKLLELQEMEPNYVQLPDYLARVEKEIPNQQALDAARSSLEKNQLGPAATALAKVSKDTQLFETVRQLRTSLKDKADKRVREALTLLEQKQLDQAKAITDDVLVADPEHRDAKVINEEAARAIAIRDAPPPPTPVKEAPKPWDQAVDRFRDGDLNGAMAMANACAGKSPQCKTLMAQLGDFGTLYKKLEDLDAKGLARLLDLDKKITRGQGSKLSRNAGTRAANIFFKSASAAKASGQYGRAMDNAQRALQADPSHAGANNIVAEMRAKAKDLYLQAYALKDTNPEDAVPKFREVMAMTPSEDETHQKAKSWVEKLK
;
A
#
# COMPACT_ATOMS: atom_id res chain seq x y z
N MET A 1 -0.17 -30.05 80.97
CA MET A 1 0.95 -30.89 80.50
C MET A 1 1.59 -30.12 79.34
N SER A 2 2.67 -29.37 79.57
CA SER A 2 4.06 -29.82 79.79
C SER A 2 4.84 -29.87 78.47
N ASN A 3 5.68 -28.84 78.28
CA ASN A 3 7.12 -28.88 77.92
C ASN A 3 7.57 -29.68 76.68
N GLY A 4 8.55 -29.25 75.88
CA GLY A 4 9.33 -28.00 75.91
C GLY A 4 10.78 -28.18 75.41
N SER A 5 11.21 -27.27 74.53
CA SER A 5 12.59 -26.80 74.28
C SER A 5 13.72 -27.75 73.75
N PRO A 6 14.76 -27.17 73.10
CA PRO A 6 15.82 -27.86 72.35
C PRO A 6 17.19 -27.77 73.09
N PRO A 7 18.38 -28.02 72.46
CA PRO A 7 19.06 -26.90 71.75
C PRO A 7 20.12 -27.28 70.67
N ALA A 8 20.86 -26.25 70.19
CA ALA A 8 22.29 -26.24 69.84
C ALA A 8 22.71 -26.72 68.41
N ARG A 9 23.72 -26.16 67.71
CA ARG A 9 24.76 -25.09 67.94
C ARG A 9 25.42 -24.77 66.54
N ARG A 10 26.17 -23.68 66.24
CA ARG A 10 26.47 -22.36 66.85
C ARG A 10 27.21 -21.42 65.82
N ARG A 11 26.85 -20.13 65.72
CA ARG A 11 27.70 -18.93 65.36
C ARG A 11 28.32 -18.83 63.94
N SER A 12 28.21 -17.71 63.20
CA SER A 12 28.69 -16.30 63.39
C SER A 12 30.21 -16.15 63.32
N THR A 13 30.82 -15.25 62.54
CA THR A 13 30.72 -13.76 62.50
C THR A 13 30.83 -13.22 61.05
N THR A 14 30.69 -11.94 60.64
CA THR A 14 30.38 -10.58 61.17
C THR A 14 29.95 -9.70 59.96
N GLY A 15 29.50 -8.44 60.02
CA GLY A 15 29.22 -7.49 61.10
C GLY A 15 29.49 -6.02 60.67
N SER A 16 28.60 -5.09 61.05
CA SER A 16 28.64 -3.62 60.83
C SER A 16 28.30 -3.07 59.41
N SER A 17 27.56 -1.96 59.27
CA SER A 17 26.76 -1.18 60.25
C SER A 17 25.85 -0.16 59.55
N SER A 18 24.81 0.34 60.26
CA SER A 18 24.14 1.68 60.14
C SER A 18 23.77 2.21 58.73
N GLY A 19 22.52 2.57 58.39
CA GLY A 19 21.37 2.93 59.22
C GLY A 19 21.37 4.42 59.56
N ASP A 20 20.55 5.22 58.86
CA ASP A 20 19.87 6.43 59.38
C ASP A 20 18.85 6.99 58.37
N ALA A 21 17.99 7.91 58.82
CA ALA A 21 16.75 8.30 58.13
C ALA A 21 16.62 9.81 57.84
N SER A 22 15.73 10.11 56.88
CA SER A 22 14.91 11.33 56.78
C SER A 22 15.54 12.71 56.49
N SER A 23 15.09 13.25 55.34
CA SER A 23 14.42 14.57 55.18
C SER A 23 15.14 15.72 54.46
N SER A 24 14.29 16.64 53.99
CA SER A 24 14.54 17.88 53.23
C SER A 24 14.99 17.71 51.78
N GLY A 25 14.55 18.63 50.91
CA GLY A 25 14.73 18.52 49.46
C GLY A 25 15.04 19.87 48.82
N SER A 26 15.25 19.87 47.50
CA SER A 26 15.31 21.12 46.74
C SER A 26 14.90 20.95 45.28
N THR A 27 13.98 21.81 44.88
CA THR A 27 13.50 22.10 43.53
C THR A 27 14.63 22.30 42.50
N ARG A 28 14.48 21.72 41.30
CA ARG A 28 14.81 22.44 40.06
C ARG A 28 13.85 22.09 38.93
N GLN A 29 13.36 23.12 38.28
CA GLN A 29 12.31 23.10 37.27
C GLN A 29 12.79 23.86 36.03
N ARG A 30 12.27 23.49 34.85
CA ARG A 30 12.18 24.33 33.63
C ARG A 30 13.52 24.60 32.87
N PRO A 31 13.48 25.01 31.57
CA PRO A 31 12.32 25.53 30.84
C PRO A 31 11.95 24.90 29.48
N ALA A 32 10.68 25.08 29.12
CA ALA A 32 10.22 25.10 27.74
C ALA A 32 10.33 26.52 27.14
N VAL A 33 10.55 26.61 25.83
CA VAL A 33 10.58 27.87 25.06
C VAL A 33 9.46 27.86 24.01
N ARG A 34 8.92 29.04 23.67
CA ARG A 34 7.71 29.26 22.87
C ARG A 34 7.96 30.37 21.83
N ARG A 35 7.14 30.40 20.78
CA ARG A 35 6.97 31.47 19.76
C ARG A 35 8.03 31.39 18.64
N THR A 36 7.77 31.83 17.40
CA THR A 36 6.73 32.74 16.85
C THR A 36 6.08 32.23 15.55
N ALA A 37 4.99 32.89 15.12
CA ALA A 37 4.39 32.73 13.80
C ALA A 37 4.23 34.12 13.11
N THR A 38 4.47 34.14 11.81
CA THR A 38 4.27 35.20 10.77
C THR A 38 4.49 34.47 9.42
N GLY A 39 3.95 34.81 8.25
CA GLY A 39 3.02 35.83 7.73
C GLY A 39 2.90 35.58 6.20
N VAL A 40 1.86 36.05 5.50
CA VAL A 40 1.47 35.54 4.16
C VAL A 40 1.64 36.55 3.00
N ALA A 41 1.96 36.03 1.79
CA ALA A 41 1.80 36.61 0.43
C ALA A 41 2.82 37.70 -0.05
N PRO A 42 2.97 37.96 -1.38
CA PRO A 42 2.16 37.51 -2.53
C PRO A 42 2.94 36.81 -3.69
N ALA A 43 2.24 36.61 -4.83
CA ALA A 43 2.63 35.75 -5.94
C ALA A 43 3.50 36.40 -7.05
N VAL A 44 4.17 35.54 -7.83
CA VAL A 44 4.76 35.84 -9.15
C VAL A 44 4.17 34.87 -10.19
N ARG A 45 4.00 35.33 -11.43
CA ARG A 45 3.46 34.57 -12.58
C ARG A 45 4.48 34.47 -13.72
N ALA A 46 4.23 33.55 -14.65
CA ALA A 46 5.01 33.19 -15.86
C ALA A 46 6.16 32.19 -15.57
N GLU A 47 6.45 31.18 -16.41
CA GLU A 47 6.02 30.84 -17.79
C GLU A 47 5.59 29.35 -17.92
N PRO A 48 4.91 28.92 -19.02
CA PRO A 48 4.60 27.51 -19.24
C PRO A 48 5.86 26.70 -19.60
N PRO A 49 6.04 25.46 -19.08
CA PRO A 49 7.20 24.63 -19.42
C PRO A 49 7.14 24.13 -20.86
N LEU A 50 8.27 24.23 -21.55
CA LEU A 50 8.53 23.57 -22.83
C LEU A 50 8.54 22.04 -22.65
N PRO A 51 8.24 21.24 -23.69
CA PRO A 51 8.22 19.78 -23.59
C PRO A 51 9.65 19.23 -23.37
N VAL A 52 9.95 18.86 -22.14
CA VAL A 52 11.18 18.11 -21.80
C VAL A 52 11.08 16.68 -22.34
N MET A 53 11.98 16.33 -23.26
CA MET A 53 12.20 14.94 -23.66
C MET A 53 13.06 14.27 -22.59
N GLY A 54 12.39 13.67 -21.60
CA GLY A 54 13.03 13.16 -20.37
C GLY A 54 13.93 11.95 -20.56
N THR A 55 14.85 11.76 -19.63
CA THR A 55 15.61 10.51 -19.42
C THR A 55 14.65 9.36 -19.10
N LYS A 56 14.89 8.16 -19.63
CA LYS A 56 14.07 6.97 -19.35
C LYS A 56 14.86 5.67 -19.31
N LEU A 57 14.36 4.68 -18.56
CA LEU A 57 14.75 3.28 -18.67
C LEU A 57 13.73 2.56 -19.57
N VAL A 58 14.20 1.71 -20.48
CA VAL A 58 13.36 0.89 -21.34
C VAL A 58 13.67 -0.57 -21.06
N CYS A 59 12.67 -1.37 -20.70
CA CYS A 59 12.85 -2.80 -20.46
C CYS A 59 12.92 -3.55 -21.81
N SER A 60 14.13 -4.00 -22.19
CA SER A 60 14.41 -4.67 -23.46
C SER A 60 14.09 -6.17 -23.41
N ALA A 61 14.29 -6.82 -22.26
CA ALA A 61 13.99 -8.24 -22.04
C ALA A 61 13.51 -8.54 -20.61
N GLY A 62 12.89 -9.71 -20.42
CA GLY A 62 12.36 -10.17 -19.13
C GLY A 62 10.88 -9.83 -18.91
N PRO A 63 10.34 -10.05 -17.69
CA PRO A 63 8.91 -9.90 -17.39
C PRO A 63 8.31 -8.50 -17.56
N CYS A 64 9.14 -7.45 -17.71
CA CYS A 64 8.70 -6.08 -18.02
C CYS A 64 8.87 -5.68 -19.49
N ALA A 65 9.27 -6.58 -20.39
CA ALA A 65 9.70 -6.22 -21.74
C ALA A 65 8.68 -5.32 -22.47
N GLY A 66 9.16 -4.20 -23.01
CA GLY A 66 8.35 -3.16 -23.66
C GLY A 66 7.81 -2.07 -22.72
N GLN A 67 8.06 -2.14 -21.41
CA GLN A 67 7.74 -1.04 -20.48
C GLN A 67 8.82 0.05 -20.49
N GLU A 68 8.39 1.31 -20.38
CA GLU A 68 9.27 2.47 -20.24
C GLU A 68 9.02 3.15 -18.88
N PHE A 69 10.10 3.47 -18.16
CA PHE A 69 10.07 4.17 -16.88
C PHE A 69 10.76 5.52 -17.05
N ALA A 70 10.01 6.62 -16.93
CA ALA A 70 10.56 7.96 -16.95
C ALA A 70 11.36 8.23 -15.66
N LEU A 71 12.54 8.83 -15.81
CA LEU A 71 13.42 9.24 -14.72
C LEU A 71 13.42 10.77 -14.62
N GLU A 72 12.90 11.28 -13.50
CA GLU A 72 12.92 12.70 -13.11
C GLU A 72 14.03 12.93 -12.07
N ASP A 73 14.18 14.14 -11.54
CA ASP A 73 15.23 14.44 -10.57
C ASP A 73 14.98 13.76 -9.21
N GLY A 74 15.70 12.66 -8.94
CA GLY A 74 15.56 11.92 -7.69
C GLY A 74 16.42 10.65 -7.56
N GLU A 75 16.05 9.82 -6.57
CA GLU A 75 16.60 8.50 -6.28
C GLU A 75 15.56 7.41 -6.57
N TYR A 76 15.90 6.43 -7.39
CA TYR A 76 15.04 5.35 -7.88
C TYR A 76 15.61 4.01 -7.45
N VAL A 77 15.00 3.40 -6.43
CA VAL A 77 15.23 1.98 -6.14
C VAL A 77 14.47 1.14 -7.15
N ILE A 78 15.16 0.18 -7.76
CA ILE A 78 14.62 -0.80 -8.70
C ILE A 78 14.70 -2.18 -8.06
N GLY A 79 13.64 -2.98 -8.20
CA GLY A 79 13.61 -4.36 -7.71
C GLY A 79 12.21 -4.96 -7.70
N ARG A 80 12.06 -6.21 -7.26
CA ARG A 80 10.76 -6.92 -7.28
C ARG A 80 9.74 -6.47 -6.23
N ALA A 81 10.17 -5.72 -5.21
CA ALA A 81 9.21 -5.31 -4.18
C ALA A 81 8.33 -4.14 -4.66
N ASN A 82 7.01 -4.27 -4.48
CA ASN A 82 6.03 -3.26 -4.92
C ASN A 82 6.14 -1.91 -4.17
N ASP A 83 7.00 -1.79 -3.15
CA ASP A 83 7.34 -0.53 -2.48
C ASP A 83 8.48 0.25 -3.16
N ASN A 84 9.07 -0.30 -4.22
CA ASN A 84 10.08 0.38 -5.03
C ASN A 84 9.45 1.39 -6.00
N PRO A 85 10.08 2.56 -6.24
CA PRO A 85 9.71 3.49 -7.31
C PRO A 85 9.57 2.83 -8.69
N ILE A 86 10.41 1.84 -8.99
CA ILE A 86 10.31 1.01 -10.20
C ILE A 86 10.23 -0.46 -9.76
N CYS A 87 9.06 -1.06 -9.92
CA CYS A 87 8.82 -2.47 -9.61
C CYS A 87 9.03 -3.35 -10.85
N ILE A 88 9.94 -4.31 -10.76
CA ILE A 88 10.22 -5.30 -11.80
C ILE A 88 9.72 -6.66 -11.30
N PRO A 89 8.59 -7.21 -11.80
CA PRO A 89 7.93 -8.39 -11.24
C PRO A 89 8.62 -9.72 -11.62
N ASP A 90 9.94 -9.79 -11.47
CA ASP A 90 10.80 -10.90 -11.85
C ASP A 90 11.35 -11.63 -10.61
N THR A 91 11.12 -12.94 -10.52
CA THR A 91 11.57 -13.77 -9.39
C THR A 91 13.08 -13.80 -9.20
N SER A 92 13.86 -13.61 -10.28
CA SER A 92 15.33 -13.52 -10.25
C SER A 92 15.83 -12.17 -9.73
N VAL A 93 14.96 -11.16 -9.66
CA VAL A 93 15.26 -9.82 -9.17
C VAL A 93 15.06 -9.75 -7.65
N SER A 94 16.05 -9.17 -6.96
CA SER A 94 16.01 -8.95 -5.52
C SER A 94 14.93 -7.95 -5.10
N ARG A 95 14.47 -8.03 -3.86
CA ARG A 95 13.39 -7.16 -3.34
C ARG A 95 13.72 -5.67 -3.53
N LYS A 96 14.93 -5.28 -3.15
CA LYS A 96 15.60 -4.03 -3.56
C LYS A 96 16.88 -4.50 -4.23
N HIS A 97 17.04 -4.22 -5.53
CA HIS A 97 18.11 -4.82 -6.34
C HIS A 97 19.20 -3.78 -6.59
N VAL A 98 18.82 -2.65 -7.19
CA VAL A 98 19.75 -1.61 -7.62
C VAL A 98 19.14 -0.23 -7.33
N LEU A 99 19.99 0.74 -7.04
CA LEU A 99 19.66 2.16 -6.88
C LEU A 99 20.20 2.92 -8.08
N ILE A 100 19.34 3.66 -8.77
CA ILE A 100 19.73 4.66 -9.77
C ILE A 100 19.43 6.04 -9.20
N ARG A 101 20.38 6.97 -9.26
CA ARG A 101 20.19 8.33 -8.74
C ARG A 101 20.92 9.37 -9.56
N ARG A 102 20.40 10.59 -9.54
CA ARG A 102 21.07 11.73 -10.18
C ARG A 102 22.14 12.29 -9.24
N LEU A 103 23.39 12.29 -9.68
CA LEU A 103 24.54 12.79 -8.93
C LEU A 103 25.24 13.90 -9.73
N GLY A 104 25.06 15.15 -9.32
CA GLY A 104 25.53 16.30 -10.06
C GLY A 104 24.83 16.45 -11.41
N GLY A 105 25.60 16.48 -12.51
CA GLY A 105 25.07 16.62 -13.87
C GLY A 105 24.70 15.32 -14.57
N GLY A 106 24.93 14.16 -13.94
CA GLY A 106 24.73 12.84 -14.56
C GLY A 106 24.00 11.86 -13.66
N TRP A 107 23.84 10.64 -14.16
CA TRP A 107 23.20 9.53 -13.47
C TRP A 107 24.24 8.52 -13.00
N VAL A 108 24.01 7.91 -11.84
CA VAL A 108 24.83 6.82 -11.29
C VAL A 108 23.96 5.64 -10.88
N VAL A 109 24.53 4.44 -10.92
CA VAL A 109 23.91 3.17 -10.56
C VAL A 109 24.75 2.47 -9.49
N ASN A 110 24.09 1.85 -8.50
CA ASN A 110 24.72 1.15 -7.40
C ASN A 110 23.89 -0.08 -6.98
N ASP A 111 24.53 -1.26 -6.85
CA ASP A 111 23.85 -2.48 -6.42
C ASP A 111 23.59 -2.46 -4.91
N LEU A 112 22.41 -2.91 -4.48
CA LEU A 112 21.98 -2.87 -3.08
C LEU A 112 22.24 -4.18 -2.32
N GLY A 113 23.22 -4.97 -2.75
CA GLY A 113 23.51 -6.30 -2.21
C GLY A 113 22.55 -7.35 -2.76
N SER A 114 22.32 -7.33 -4.08
CA SER A 114 21.41 -8.23 -4.76
C SER A 114 21.93 -9.67 -4.78
N GLY A 115 21.01 -10.64 -4.72
CA GLY A 115 21.36 -12.06 -4.63
C GLY A 115 22.00 -12.66 -5.89
N ASN A 116 21.82 -12.01 -7.05
CA ASN A 116 22.35 -12.45 -8.35
C ASN A 116 23.41 -11.48 -8.93
N GLY A 117 23.60 -10.31 -8.33
CA GLY A 117 24.37 -9.21 -8.89
C GLY A 117 23.63 -8.42 -9.97
N THR A 118 23.97 -7.15 -10.10
CA THR A 118 23.66 -6.32 -11.27
C THR A 118 24.82 -6.43 -12.28
N LEU A 119 24.53 -6.60 -13.57
CA LEU A 119 25.52 -6.41 -14.64
C LEU A 119 25.27 -5.08 -15.35
N LEU A 120 26.32 -4.31 -15.61
CA LEU A 120 26.31 -3.12 -16.46
C LEU A 120 27.14 -3.43 -17.72
N ASN A 121 26.50 -3.39 -18.89
CA ASN A 121 27.10 -3.74 -20.19
C ASN A 121 27.80 -5.11 -20.23
N GLY A 122 27.36 -6.05 -19.38
CA GLY A 122 27.91 -7.40 -19.25
C GLY A 122 28.98 -7.58 -18.15
N GLU A 123 29.46 -6.50 -17.52
CA GLU A 123 30.40 -6.57 -16.39
C GLU A 123 29.65 -6.45 -15.05
N PRO A 124 30.07 -7.18 -13.99
CA PRO A 124 29.40 -7.12 -12.69
C PRO A 124 29.68 -5.79 -11.97
N LEU A 125 28.61 -5.15 -11.51
CA LEU A 125 28.67 -3.88 -10.78
C LEU A 125 29.18 -4.11 -9.34
N THR A 126 30.42 -3.70 -9.03
CA THR A 126 31.02 -3.86 -7.69
C THR A 126 30.88 -2.64 -6.79
N ASP A 127 30.78 -1.45 -7.39
CA ASP A 127 30.71 -0.14 -6.72
C ASP A 127 29.75 0.79 -7.49
N GLU A 128 29.51 2.00 -6.97
CA GLU A 128 28.69 3.01 -7.66
C GLU A 128 29.38 3.49 -8.95
N MET A 129 28.75 3.27 -10.11
CA MET A 129 29.27 3.63 -11.44
C MET A 129 28.36 4.65 -12.15
N PRO A 130 28.91 5.54 -13.00
CA PRO A 130 28.10 6.42 -13.84
C PRO A 130 27.34 5.65 -14.93
N LEU A 131 26.11 6.07 -15.22
CA LEU A 131 25.32 5.63 -16.37
C LEU A 131 25.45 6.61 -17.54
N THR A 132 25.56 6.07 -18.74
CA THR A 132 25.70 6.77 -20.01
C THR A 132 24.61 6.32 -20.99
N HIS A 133 24.29 7.17 -21.98
CA HIS A 133 23.20 6.90 -22.92
C HIS A 133 23.41 5.58 -23.69
N SER A 134 22.36 4.76 -23.76
CA SER A 134 22.32 3.39 -24.30
C SER A 134 23.03 2.32 -23.45
N ASP A 135 23.41 2.60 -22.19
CA ASP A 135 23.90 1.56 -21.28
C ASP A 135 22.83 0.52 -20.94
N THR A 136 23.23 -0.74 -20.83
CA THR A 136 22.35 -1.89 -20.56
C THR A 136 22.61 -2.47 -19.18
N LEU A 137 21.58 -2.49 -18.34
CA LEU A 137 21.57 -3.08 -17.00
C LEU A 137 20.85 -4.43 -17.02
N VAL A 138 21.54 -5.50 -16.64
CA VAL A 138 20.93 -6.83 -16.47
C VAL A 138 20.70 -7.09 -14.98
N LEU A 139 19.45 -7.36 -14.62
CA LEU A 139 18.99 -7.67 -13.28
C LEU A 139 18.35 -9.07 -13.33
N GLY A 140 19.16 -10.12 -13.10
CA GLY A 140 18.68 -11.50 -13.24
C GLY A 140 18.25 -11.82 -14.68
N ASP A 141 16.97 -12.14 -14.88
CA ASP A 141 16.36 -12.45 -16.19
C ASP A 141 15.76 -11.21 -16.89
N THR A 142 15.89 -10.02 -16.28
CA THR A 142 15.43 -8.73 -16.82
C THR A 142 16.57 -7.89 -17.37
N GLU A 143 16.34 -7.23 -18.50
CA GLU A 143 17.28 -6.31 -19.14
C GLU A 143 16.66 -4.92 -19.30
N LEU A 144 17.37 -3.87 -18.87
CA LEU A 144 16.94 -2.47 -18.87
C LEU A 144 17.97 -1.59 -19.60
N THR A 145 17.58 -0.95 -20.70
CA THR A 145 18.42 0.03 -21.41
C THR A 145 18.15 1.45 -20.90
N PHE A 146 19.20 2.17 -20.52
CA PHE A 146 19.15 3.55 -20.05
C PHE A 146 19.29 4.55 -21.21
N ASN A 147 18.21 5.27 -21.51
CA ASN A 147 18.13 6.25 -22.59
C ASN A 147 18.05 7.67 -22.02
N ASP A 148 19.20 8.34 -21.92
CA ASP A 148 19.27 9.75 -21.58
C ASP A 148 19.22 10.64 -22.83
N ASN A 149 18.02 11.07 -23.21
CA ASN A 149 17.83 12.00 -24.33
C ASN A 149 18.07 13.47 -23.95
N SER A 150 18.38 13.75 -22.67
CA SER A 150 18.55 15.13 -22.20
C SER A 150 19.93 15.73 -22.52
N ASN A 151 20.90 14.92 -23.00
CA ASN A 151 22.28 15.38 -23.17
C ASN A 151 23.01 14.81 -24.40
N ALA A 152 22.39 14.88 -25.58
CA ALA A 152 23.02 14.52 -26.87
C ALA A 152 24.04 15.58 -27.37
N THR A 153 24.87 16.14 -26.48
CA THR A 153 26.06 16.96 -26.80
C THR A 153 26.93 17.04 -25.55
N MET A 154 28.16 16.51 -25.61
CA MET A 154 29.38 16.87 -24.85
C MET A 154 30.35 15.66 -24.80
N MET A 155 31.03 15.39 -25.91
CA MET A 155 32.30 14.67 -25.87
C MET A 155 33.45 15.67 -25.67
N MET A 156 34.39 15.37 -24.77
CA MET A 156 35.75 15.96 -24.67
C MET A 156 35.81 17.44 -24.15
N PRO A 157 36.98 17.98 -23.72
CA PRO A 157 37.32 18.04 -22.29
C PRO A 157 37.57 19.48 -21.74
N MET A 158 37.88 19.58 -20.44
CA MET A 158 38.03 20.84 -19.69
C MET A 158 39.02 21.88 -20.28
N PRO A 159 38.65 23.18 -20.32
CA PRO A 159 39.57 24.29 -20.55
C PRO A 159 40.08 24.97 -19.27
N THR A 160 41.27 25.56 -19.36
CA THR A 160 42.02 26.26 -18.29
C THR A 160 41.56 27.70 -18.02
N ALA A 161 42.05 28.27 -16.91
CA ALA A 161 41.66 29.57 -16.35
C ALA A 161 42.00 30.81 -17.25
N PRO A 162 41.29 31.96 -17.09
CA PRO A 162 41.39 33.11 -17.99
C PRO A 162 42.41 34.20 -17.57
N PRO A 163 43.02 34.91 -18.53
CA PRO A 163 43.79 36.15 -18.31
C PRO A 163 42.93 37.45 -18.42
N PRO A 164 43.44 38.63 -18.01
CA PRO A 164 42.62 39.83 -17.74
C PRO A 164 42.41 40.83 -18.89
N ARG A 165 41.50 41.80 -18.66
CA ARG A 165 41.03 42.88 -19.56
C ARG A 165 42.11 43.91 -19.98
N PRO A 166 41.88 44.62 -21.10
CA PRO A 166 41.41 46.03 -21.05
C PRO A 166 40.22 46.25 -22.03
N GLY A 167 39.45 47.35 -22.10
CA GLY A 167 39.46 48.67 -21.45
C GLY A 167 38.82 49.74 -22.37
N ARG A 168 37.91 50.56 -21.80
CA ARG A 168 37.22 51.80 -22.29
C ARG A 168 35.91 51.64 -23.09
N GLY A 169 34.88 52.48 -22.90
CA GLY A 169 34.67 53.50 -21.85
C GLY A 169 33.53 54.50 -22.16
N SER A 170 33.13 55.32 -21.15
CA SER A 170 32.21 56.49 -21.23
C SER A 170 30.71 56.20 -21.52
N THR A 171 29.71 56.89 -20.92
CA THR A 171 29.66 58.04 -19.98
C THR A 171 28.53 57.93 -18.94
N ARG A 172 28.76 58.49 -17.73
CA ARG A 172 27.87 59.30 -16.82
C ARG A 172 26.32 59.22 -16.98
N SER A 173 25.48 59.28 -15.94
CA SER A 173 25.67 59.79 -14.56
C SER A 173 24.63 59.27 -13.54
N SER A 174 25.07 59.12 -12.29
CA SER A 174 24.35 59.32 -11.00
C SER A 174 22.83 59.06 -10.86
N ALA A 175 22.52 58.11 -9.96
CA ALA A 175 21.30 57.98 -9.14
C ALA A 175 21.24 59.09 -8.04
N PRO A 176 20.39 59.09 -6.96
CA PRO A 176 19.49 58.01 -6.47
C PRO A 176 18.14 58.42 -5.80
N ALA A 177 17.46 57.38 -5.26
CA ALA A 177 16.74 57.33 -3.98
C ALA A 177 15.22 57.68 -3.88
N ALA A 178 14.46 56.59 -3.68
CA ALA A 178 13.53 56.33 -2.55
C ALA A 178 12.14 57.00 -2.46
N ALA A 179 11.21 56.17 -1.96
CA ALA A 179 9.79 56.36 -1.66
C ALA A 179 9.57 57.22 -0.36
N PRO A 180 8.33 57.53 0.13
CA PRO A 180 7.06 56.80 -0.08
C PRO A 180 5.72 57.58 -0.11
N ALA A 181 4.63 56.80 -0.17
CA ALA A 181 3.31 56.97 0.47
C ALA A 181 2.14 57.73 -0.22
N GLU A 182 1.02 57.00 -0.20
CA GLU A 182 -0.40 57.38 0.04
C GLU A 182 -1.30 58.14 -0.96
N GLU A 183 -2.48 57.51 -1.12
CA GLU A 183 -3.87 57.99 -1.25
C GLU A 183 -4.38 59.01 -2.29
N ALA A 184 -5.61 58.68 -2.73
CA ALA A 184 -6.73 59.56 -3.06
C ALA A 184 -6.65 60.53 -4.26
N GLY A 185 -7.41 60.17 -5.30
CA GLY A 185 -8.58 60.94 -5.74
C GLY A 185 -8.38 62.40 -6.17
N GLY A 186 -8.36 62.63 -7.49
CA GLY A 186 -8.54 63.97 -8.05
C GLY A 186 -8.75 63.97 -9.56
N GLU A 187 -9.99 64.15 -10.02
CA GLU A 187 -10.29 64.53 -11.41
C GLU A 187 -10.94 65.91 -11.50
N VAL A 188 -10.08 66.87 -11.84
CA VAL A 188 -10.24 68.01 -12.76
C VAL A 188 -11.54 68.85 -12.75
N SER A 189 -11.32 70.16 -12.65
CA SER A 189 -12.33 71.22 -12.71
C SER A 189 -12.65 71.69 -14.14
N GLY A 190 -13.95 71.91 -14.41
CA GLY A 190 -14.44 73.16 -15.03
C GLY A 190 -14.45 73.30 -16.56
N ALA A 191 -15.66 73.42 -17.13
CA ALA A 191 -15.92 74.31 -18.26
C ALA A 191 -17.41 74.72 -18.36
N SER A 192 -17.63 75.98 -18.73
CA SER A 192 -18.92 76.66 -18.93
C SER A 192 -19.78 76.09 -20.07
N GLY A 193 -21.12 76.13 -19.95
CA GLY A 193 -22.06 75.85 -21.03
C GLY A 193 -23.53 75.98 -20.57
N ALA A 194 -24.27 76.98 -21.07
CA ALA A 194 -25.60 77.36 -20.57
C ALA A 194 -26.75 77.09 -21.56
N VAL A 195 -27.98 77.46 -21.15
CA VAL A 195 -29.25 77.57 -21.93
C VAL A 195 -30.12 76.29 -21.95
N PRO A 196 -31.49 76.34 -21.92
CA PRO A 196 -32.42 77.48 -21.82
C PRO A 196 -33.43 77.46 -20.64
N ARG A 197 -33.88 78.66 -20.23
CA ARG A 197 -35.29 78.94 -19.84
C ARG A 197 -35.64 80.39 -20.17
N ARG A 198 -36.74 80.65 -20.90
CA ARG A 198 -37.45 81.94 -20.80
C ARG A 198 -38.93 81.90 -21.28
N PRO A 199 -39.87 82.55 -20.57
CA PRO A 199 -41.27 82.73 -20.96
C PRO A 199 -41.64 84.19 -21.32
N GLY A 200 -42.90 84.43 -21.72
CA GLY A 200 -43.57 85.74 -21.80
C GLY A 200 -44.42 85.94 -23.07
N ARG A 201 -45.43 86.83 -23.14
CA ARG A 201 -46.10 87.72 -22.16
C ARG A 201 -47.47 88.24 -22.76
N PRO A 202 -48.13 89.37 -22.36
CA PRO A 202 -49.36 89.43 -21.53
C PRO A 202 -50.66 90.04 -22.17
N GLU A 203 -51.72 90.02 -21.35
CA GLU A 203 -52.82 91.00 -21.11
C GLU A 203 -53.14 92.16 -22.11
N THR A 204 -54.44 92.47 -22.35
CA THR A 204 -55.16 93.58 -21.64
C THR A 204 -56.66 93.80 -21.99
N ARG A 205 -57.50 93.77 -20.95
CA ARG A 205 -58.67 94.66 -20.59
C ARG A 205 -59.28 95.67 -21.59
N VAL A 206 -60.62 95.64 -21.78
CA VAL A 206 -61.50 96.83 -22.01
C VAL A 206 -62.85 96.72 -21.24
N ARG A 207 -63.52 97.87 -21.03
CA ARG A 207 -64.66 98.20 -20.12
C ARG A 207 -66.09 97.90 -20.65
N SER A 208 -67.01 97.69 -19.69
CA SER A 208 -68.34 98.34 -19.51
C SER A 208 -69.37 98.50 -20.67
N ALA A 209 -70.60 98.04 -20.42
CA ALA A 209 -71.81 98.91 -20.43
C ALA A 209 -73.03 98.27 -19.74
N ARG A 210 -73.89 99.09 -19.10
CA ARG A 210 -75.24 98.70 -18.65
C ARG A 210 -76.21 98.77 -19.83
N GLY A 211 -77.13 97.79 -19.95
CA GLY A 211 -78.29 97.86 -20.84
C GLY A 211 -79.56 97.39 -20.11
N ARG A 212 -80.51 98.31 -19.89
CA ARG A 212 -81.84 98.02 -19.32
C ARG A 212 -82.82 97.71 -20.47
N ALA A 213 -83.42 96.52 -20.47
CA ALA A 213 -84.66 96.17 -21.16
C ALA A 213 -85.09 94.76 -20.70
N ALA A 214 -86.35 94.34 -20.72
CA ALA A 214 -87.62 95.04 -20.58
C ALA A 214 -88.62 93.97 -20.09
N VAL A 215 -89.44 94.26 -19.09
CA VAL A 215 -90.34 93.24 -18.51
C VAL A 215 -91.51 92.97 -19.45
N THR A 216 -91.65 91.72 -19.91
CA THR A 216 -92.86 91.24 -20.58
C THR A 216 -93.73 90.41 -19.62
N PRO A 217 -95.07 90.41 -19.79
CA PRO A 217 -95.98 89.92 -18.75
C PRO A 217 -95.90 88.41 -18.56
N GLN A 218 -95.89 87.97 -17.30
CA GLN A 218 -95.88 86.56 -16.94
C GLN A 218 -97.32 86.06 -16.71
N ASP A 219 -97.82 85.23 -17.63
CA ASP A 219 -99.04 84.45 -17.42
C ASP A 219 -98.82 83.44 -16.28
N PRO A 220 -99.62 83.50 -15.19
CA PRO A 220 -99.44 82.64 -14.01
C PRO A 220 -99.64 81.15 -14.32
N ALA A 221 -100.46 80.78 -15.30
CA ALA A 221 -100.64 79.38 -15.70
C ALA A 221 -99.43 78.85 -16.48
N ALA A 222 -98.85 79.68 -17.36
CA ALA A 222 -97.63 79.34 -18.10
C ALA A 222 -96.40 79.24 -17.17
N GLN A 223 -96.32 80.08 -16.13
CA GLN A 223 -95.25 79.99 -15.13
C GLN A 223 -95.30 78.70 -14.30
N GLN A 224 -96.47 78.22 -13.88
CA GLN A 224 -96.56 76.95 -13.15
C GLN A 224 -96.14 75.76 -14.03
N ARG A 225 -96.50 75.76 -15.32
CA ARG A 225 -96.03 74.74 -16.27
C ARG A 225 -94.52 74.82 -16.51
N LYS A 226 -93.97 76.03 -16.73
CA LYS A 226 -92.52 76.23 -16.86
C LYS A 226 -91.75 75.88 -15.58
N LYS A 227 -92.27 76.19 -14.39
CA LYS A 227 -91.68 75.80 -13.10
C LYS A 227 -91.73 74.28 -12.90
N ARG A 228 -92.85 73.62 -13.17
CA ARG A 228 -92.94 72.14 -13.12
C ARG A 228 -92.01 71.46 -14.12
N LEU A 229 -91.90 71.99 -15.34
CA LEU A 229 -90.96 71.51 -16.35
C LEU A 229 -89.51 71.73 -15.91
N LEU A 230 -89.15 72.92 -15.40
CA LEU A 230 -87.82 73.21 -14.84
C LEU A 230 -87.46 72.29 -13.68
N ILE A 231 -88.41 72.02 -12.77
CA ILE A 231 -88.25 71.11 -11.64
C ILE A 231 -88.06 69.67 -12.14
N LEU A 232 -88.83 69.22 -13.15
CA LEU A 232 -88.65 67.91 -13.77
C LEU A 232 -87.32 67.78 -14.51
N THR A 233 -86.90 68.78 -15.28
CA THR A 233 -85.58 68.77 -15.96
C THR A 233 -84.44 68.83 -14.96
N ALA A 234 -84.58 69.60 -13.87
CA ALA A 234 -83.59 69.63 -12.79
C ALA A 234 -83.53 68.29 -12.06
N ALA A 235 -84.67 67.65 -11.78
CA ALA A 235 -84.72 66.32 -11.17
C ALA A 235 -84.09 65.24 -12.06
N VAL A 236 -84.35 65.27 -13.38
CA VAL A 236 -83.70 64.37 -14.35
C VAL A 236 -82.19 64.65 -14.43
N PHE A 237 -81.76 65.92 -14.42
CA PHE A 237 -80.35 66.28 -14.45
C PHE A 237 -79.61 65.85 -13.16
N VAL A 238 -80.24 66.00 -12.00
CA VAL A 238 -79.74 65.49 -10.70
C VAL A 238 -79.68 63.95 -10.72
N MET A 239 -80.66 63.27 -11.30
CA MET A 239 -80.64 61.80 -11.42
C MET A 239 -79.51 61.32 -12.35
N LEU A 240 -79.31 61.97 -13.51
CA LEU A 240 -78.21 61.71 -14.45
C LEU A 240 -76.84 62.02 -13.84
N ALA A 241 -76.71 63.13 -13.10
CA ALA A 241 -75.48 63.46 -12.38
C ALA A 241 -75.18 62.44 -11.26
N GLY A 242 -76.20 61.98 -10.53
CA GLY A 242 -76.08 60.90 -9.55
C GLY A 242 -75.62 59.59 -10.20
N LEU A 243 -76.17 59.24 -11.37
CA LEU A 243 -75.80 58.04 -12.13
C LEU A 243 -74.35 58.11 -12.63
N LEU A 244 -73.91 59.27 -13.14
CA LEU A 244 -72.51 59.52 -13.50
C LEU A 244 -71.55 59.45 -12.30
N VAL A 245 -71.96 59.95 -11.13
CA VAL A 245 -71.17 59.82 -9.88
C VAL A 245 -71.07 58.35 -9.47
N ILE A 246 -72.16 57.58 -9.54
CA ILE A 246 -72.17 56.14 -9.24
C ILE A 246 -71.24 55.38 -10.21
N MET A 247 -71.35 55.62 -11.51
CA MET A 247 -70.46 55.01 -12.51
C MET A 247 -68.98 55.36 -12.25
N LYS A 248 -68.68 56.63 -11.90
CA LYS A 248 -67.30 57.05 -11.60
C LYS A 248 -66.76 56.40 -10.32
N VAL A 249 -67.60 56.21 -9.30
CA VAL A 249 -67.24 55.48 -8.07
C VAL A 249 -67.07 53.99 -8.33
N GLN A 250 -67.87 53.38 -9.20
CA GLN A 250 -67.65 51.98 -9.64
C GLN A 250 -66.32 51.86 -10.39
N GLN A 251 -66.06 52.72 -11.36
CA GLN A 251 -64.83 52.72 -12.15
C GLN A 251 -63.57 52.97 -11.29
N GLN A 252 -63.66 53.79 -10.23
CA GLN A 252 -62.58 53.96 -9.26
C GLN A 252 -62.36 52.70 -8.41
N ARG A 253 -63.42 52.03 -7.95
CA ARG A 253 -63.30 50.76 -7.21
C ARG A 253 -62.73 49.63 -8.08
N GLU A 254 -63.12 49.56 -9.34
CA GLU A 254 -62.56 48.61 -10.31
C GLU A 254 -61.07 48.86 -10.52
N ALA A 255 -60.64 50.12 -10.69
CA ALA A 255 -59.23 50.48 -10.81
C ALA A 255 -58.41 50.21 -9.53
N GLU A 256 -59.00 50.43 -8.34
CA GLU A 256 -58.37 50.07 -7.06
C GLU A 256 -58.19 48.54 -6.92
N VAL A 257 -59.21 47.75 -7.29
CA VAL A 257 -59.14 46.29 -7.30
C VAL A 257 -58.15 45.77 -8.35
N GLU A 258 -58.10 46.37 -9.53
CA GLU A 258 -57.11 46.03 -10.58
C GLU A 258 -55.68 46.33 -10.12
N ALA A 259 -55.45 47.50 -9.48
CA ALA A 259 -54.16 47.84 -8.90
C ALA A 259 -53.76 46.88 -7.76
N GLN A 260 -54.68 46.48 -6.88
CA GLN A 260 -54.43 45.48 -5.83
C GLN A 260 -54.11 44.11 -6.42
N ASN A 261 -54.86 43.67 -7.44
CA ASN A 261 -54.61 42.40 -8.13
C ASN A 261 -53.26 42.41 -8.87
N ALA A 262 -52.88 43.54 -9.48
CA ALA A 262 -51.57 43.71 -10.10
C ALA A 262 -50.43 43.68 -9.07
N GLN A 263 -50.59 44.34 -7.91
CA GLN A 263 -49.63 44.27 -6.81
C GLN A 263 -49.49 42.85 -6.26
N LEU A 264 -50.60 42.14 -6.02
CA LEU A 264 -50.58 40.75 -5.57
C LEU A 264 -49.92 39.82 -6.60
N ALA A 265 -50.20 40.03 -7.90
CA ALA A 265 -49.56 39.28 -8.98
C ALA A 265 -48.05 39.59 -9.09
N GLN A 266 -47.62 40.82 -8.79
CA GLN A 266 -46.20 41.17 -8.73
C GLN A 266 -45.52 40.51 -7.52
N GLN A 267 -46.09 40.64 -6.32
CA GLN A 267 -45.59 40.00 -5.10
C GLN A 267 -45.48 38.48 -5.25
N ARG A 268 -46.47 37.84 -5.90
CA ARG A 268 -46.43 36.40 -6.21
C ARG A 268 -45.25 36.06 -7.14
N ARG A 269 -44.97 36.85 -8.17
CA ARG A 269 -43.80 36.62 -9.06
C ARG A 269 -42.48 36.80 -8.31
N GLU A 270 -42.35 37.86 -7.53
CA GLU A 270 -41.15 38.15 -6.74
C GLU A 270 -40.87 37.04 -5.72
N ALA A 271 -41.91 36.51 -5.05
CA ALA A 271 -41.79 35.36 -4.17
C ALA A 271 -41.32 34.10 -4.93
N MET A 272 -41.84 33.85 -6.13
CA MET A 272 -41.45 32.69 -6.95
C MET A 272 -40.01 32.76 -7.43
N ASP A 273 -39.57 33.92 -7.91
CA ASP A 273 -38.19 34.11 -8.33
C ASP A 273 -37.24 34.02 -7.12
N SER A 274 -37.62 34.54 -5.95
CA SER A 274 -36.85 34.36 -4.70
C SER A 274 -36.71 32.88 -4.34
N LEU A 275 -37.82 32.15 -4.27
CA LEU A 275 -37.86 30.72 -3.95
C LEU A 275 -37.01 29.89 -4.93
N PHE A 276 -37.04 30.24 -6.22
CA PHE A 276 -36.22 29.59 -7.24
C PHE A 276 -34.73 29.91 -7.09
N GLN A 277 -34.33 31.14 -6.75
CA GLN A 277 -32.92 31.44 -6.44
C GLN A 277 -32.46 30.71 -5.16
N GLU A 278 -33.32 30.60 -4.14
CA GLU A 278 -33.02 29.83 -2.93
C GLU A 278 -32.86 28.33 -3.21
N ALA A 279 -33.67 27.75 -4.10
CA ALA A 279 -33.50 26.39 -4.58
C ALA A 279 -32.15 26.22 -5.29
N LYS A 280 -31.78 27.15 -6.18
CA LYS A 280 -30.48 27.16 -6.87
C LYS A 280 -29.30 27.33 -5.92
N ASN A 281 -29.42 28.16 -4.88
CA ASN A 281 -28.42 28.27 -3.82
C ASN A 281 -28.30 26.95 -3.05
N SER A 282 -29.44 26.32 -2.70
CA SER A 282 -29.47 25.02 -2.01
C SER A 282 -28.78 23.92 -2.85
N ILE A 283 -28.97 23.93 -4.18
CA ILE A 283 -28.28 23.03 -5.13
C ILE A 283 -26.77 23.29 -5.15
N ARG A 284 -26.34 24.55 -5.27
CA ARG A 284 -24.91 24.92 -5.26
C ARG A 284 -24.23 24.50 -3.96
N ASP A 285 -24.93 24.61 -2.85
CA ASP A 285 -24.45 24.25 -1.51
C ASP A 285 -24.57 22.72 -1.23
N GLY A 286 -25.03 21.91 -2.20
CA GLY A 286 -25.15 20.45 -2.10
C GLY A 286 -26.31 19.94 -1.22
N LYS A 287 -27.27 20.81 -0.87
CA LYS A 287 -28.44 20.50 -0.03
C LYS A 287 -29.63 20.10 -0.90
N TRP A 288 -29.57 18.90 -1.47
CA TRP A 288 -30.54 18.46 -2.48
C TRP A 288 -31.96 18.25 -1.90
N MET A 289 -32.09 17.86 -0.64
CA MET A 289 -33.39 17.78 0.05
C MET A 289 -34.04 19.18 0.23
N ASP A 290 -33.27 20.17 0.70
CA ASP A 290 -33.74 21.55 0.87
C ASP A 290 -34.07 22.22 -0.48
N ALA A 291 -33.35 21.83 -1.54
CA ALA A 291 -33.67 22.24 -2.89
C ALA A 291 -34.98 21.61 -3.38
N LYS A 292 -35.19 20.31 -3.16
CA LYS A 292 -36.43 19.63 -3.54
C LYS A 292 -37.64 20.25 -2.86
N ALA A 293 -37.56 20.54 -1.56
CA ALA A 293 -38.66 21.17 -0.82
C ALA A 293 -39.08 22.51 -1.47
N LYS A 294 -38.14 23.41 -1.75
CA LYS A 294 -38.43 24.71 -2.40
C LYS A 294 -38.93 24.57 -3.83
N LEU A 295 -38.45 23.57 -4.58
CA LEU A 295 -38.95 23.30 -5.94
C LEU A 295 -40.36 22.71 -5.94
N LEU A 296 -40.74 21.92 -4.93
CA LEU A 296 -42.12 21.43 -4.76
C LEU A 296 -43.06 22.57 -4.33
N GLU A 297 -42.64 23.45 -3.44
CA GLU A 297 -43.39 24.67 -3.08
C GLU A 297 -43.59 25.59 -4.31
N LEU A 298 -42.56 25.73 -5.16
CA LEU A 298 -42.67 26.39 -6.48
C LEU A 298 -43.66 25.67 -7.41
N GLN A 299 -43.71 24.33 -7.38
CA GLN A 299 -44.66 23.53 -8.16
C GLN A 299 -46.11 23.72 -7.72
N GLU A 300 -46.37 23.80 -6.42
CA GLU A 300 -47.70 24.07 -5.85
C GLU A 300 -48.19 25.48 -6.21
N MET A 301 -47.27 26.45 -6.27
CA MET A 301 -47.62 27.83 -6.60
C MET A 301 -47.70 28.12 -8.11
N GLU A 302 -46.92 27.46 -8.98
CA GLU A 302 -47.02 27.60 -10.44
C GLU A 302 -46.62 26.29 -11.17
N PRO A 303 -47.56 25.39 -11.48
CA PRO A 303 -47.27 24.08 -12.07
C PRO A 303 -46.55 24.11 -13.42
N ASN A 304 -46.69 25.21 -14.18
CA ASN A 304 -46.12 25.39 -15.52
C ASN A 304 -44.83 26.23 -15.53
N TYR A 305 -44.12 26.37 -14.40
CA TYR A 305 -42.88 27.12 -14.33
C TYR A 305 -41.79 26.49 -15.24
N VAL A 306 -41.39 27.20 -16.30
CA VAL A 306 -40.66 26.66 -17.48
C VAL A 306 -39.41 25.84 -17.12
N GLN A 307 -38.62 26.28 -16.14
CA GLN A 307 -37.35 25.62 -15.77
C GLN A 307 -37.52 24.50 -14.73
N LEU A 308 -38.69 24.40 -14.09
CA LEU A 308 -38.90 23.55 -12.92
C LEU A 308 -38.67 22.04 -13.16
N PRO A 309 -39.12 21.43 -14.28
CA PRO A 309 -38.96 19.98 -14.49
C PRO A 309 -37.50 19.53 -14.55
N ASP A 310 -36.63 20.29 -15.23
CA ASP A 310 -35.21 19.97 -15.38
C ASP A 310 -34.47 20.04 -14.03
N TYR A 311 -34.81 21.04 -13.21
CA TYR A 311 -34.23 21.19 -11.87
C TYR A 311 -34.73 20.10 -10.92
N LEU A 312 -36.02 19.74 -10.96
CA LEU A 312 -36.56 18.63 -10.17
C LEU A 312 -35.89 17.30 -10.54
N ALA A 313 -35.84 16.95 -11.83
CA ALA A 313 -35.21 15.72 -12.30
C ALA A 313 -33.73 15.63 -11.89
N ARG A 314 -32.99 16.74 -11.95
CA ARG A 314 -31.60 16.84 -11.51
C ARG A 314 -31.45 16.64 -10.00
N VAL A 315 -32.35 17.21 -9.21
CA VAL A 315 -32.34 17.07 -7.74
C VAL A 315 -32.72 15.66 -7.32
N GLU A 316 -33.75 15.07 -7.91
CA GLU A 316 -34.20 13.70 -7.60
C GLU A 316 -33.13 12.65 -7.90
N LYS A 317 -32.33 12.86 -8.95
CA LYS A 317 -31.17 12.02 -9.28
C LYS A 317 -30.05 12.09 -8.24
N GLU A 318 -29.82 13.25 -7.61
CA GLU A 318 -28.70 13.45 -6.69
C GLU A 318 -29.03 13.18 -5.21
N ILE A 319 -30.31 13.20 -4.81
CA ILE A 319 -30.74 12.82 -3.45
C ILE A 319 -30.18 11.46 -2.98
N PRO A 320 -30.29 10.34 -3.75
CA PRO A 320 -29.73 9.06 -3.32
C PRO A 320 -28.19 9.08 -3.24
N ASN A 321 -27.51 9.86 -4.08
CA ASN A 321 -26.07 10.07 -4.00
C ASN A 321 -25.70 10.82 -2.71
N GLN A 322 -26.44 11.88 -2.36
CA GLN A 322 -26.24 12.61 -1.11
C GLN A 322 -26.43 11.70 0.11
N GLN A 323 -27.53 10.95 0.16
CA GLN A 323 -27.81 10.01 1.27
C GLN A 323 -26.70 8.96 1.44
N ALA A 324 -26.15 8.44 0.33
CA ALA A 324 -25.03 7.52 0.37
C ALA A 324 -23.72 8.19 0.85
N LEU A 325 -23.48 9.46 0.51
CA LEU A 325 -22.32 10.22 0.98
C LEU A 325 -22.42 10.58 2.47
N ASP A 326 -23.60 10.95 2.95
CA ASP A 326 -23.85 11.24 4.37
C ASP A 326 -23.76 9.97 5.22
N ALA A 327 -24.25 8.83 4.72
CA ALA A 327 -24.02 7.52 5.34
C ALA A 327 -22.53 7.17 5.40
N ALA A 328 -21.78 7.37 4.31
CA ALA A 328 -20.34 7.14 4.28
C ALA A 328 -19.59 8.02 5.29
N ARG A 329 -19.92 9.32 5.37
CA ARG A 329 -19.36 10.25 6.36
C ARG A 329 -19.63 9.77 7.80
N SER A 330 -20.87 9.40 8.12
CA SER A 330 -21.21 8.91 9.47
C SER A 330 -20.50 7.59 9.83
N SER A 331 -20.32 6.68 8.88
CA SER A 331 -19.53 5.46 9.09
C SER A 331 -18.05 5.76 9.29
N LEU A 332 -17.47 6.69 8.52
CA LEU A 332 -16.09 7.15 8.72
C LEU A 332 -15.91 7.80 10.09
N GLU A 333 -16.83 8.63 10.57
CA GLU A 333 -16.79 9.22 11.92
C GLU A 333 -16.74 8.15 13.02
N LYS A 334 -17.48 7.05 12.83
CA LYS A 334 -17.49 5.87 13.72
C LYS A 334 -16.31 4.91 13.50
N ASN A 335 -15.37 5.24 12.62
CA ASN A 335 -14.23 4.39 12.19
C ASN A 335 -14.64 3.02 11.63
N GLN A 336 -15.81 2.94 10.99
CA GLN A 336 -16.34 1.76 10.30
C GLN A 336 -16.03 1.88 8.80
N LEU A 337 -14.98 1.21 8.34
CA LEU A 337 -14.43 1.38 7.00
C LEU A 337 -15.24 0.63 5.95
N GLY A 338 -15.60 -0.64 6.21
CA GLY A 338 -16.37 -1.47 5.29
C GLY A 338 -17.76 -0.89 4.98
N PRO A 339 -18.54 -0.45 5.98
CA PRO A 339 -19.80 0.26 5.76
C PRO A 339 -19.62 1.59 4.98
N ALA A 340 -18.56 2.35 5.25
CA ALA A 340 -18.26 3.58 4.52
C ALA A 340 -17.94 3.31 3.04
N ALA A 341 -17.11 2.32 2.75
CA ALA A 341 -16.80 1.89 1.39
C ALA A 341 -18.05 1.38 0.65
N THR A 342 -18.86 0.57 1.32
CA THR A 342 -20.14 0.05 0.80
C THR A 342 -21.11 1.18 0.46
N ALA A 343 -21.14 2.25 1.25
CA ALA A 343 -21.93 3.44 0.97
C ALA A 343 -21.36 4.23 -0.23
N LEU A 344 -20.03 4.46 -0.28
CA LEU A 344 -19.36 5.12 -1.41
C LEU A 344 -19.44 4.34 -2.74
N ALA A 345 -19.67 3.03 -2.70
CA ALA A 345 -19.89 2.18 -3.87
C ALA A 345 -21.30 2.35 -4.48
N LYS A 346 -22.28 2.85 -3.70
CA LYS A 346 -23.65 3.13 -4.18
C LYS A 346 -23.76 4.47 -4.91
N VAL A 347 -22.78 5.37 -4.75
CA VAL A 347 -22.79 6.69 -5.39
C VAL A 347 -22.50 6.54 -6.88
N SER A 348 -23.38 7.11 -7.72
CA SER A 348 -23.21 7.03 -9.17
C SER A 348 -21.94 7.75 -9.66
N LYS A 349 -21.33 7.25 -10.74
CA LYS A 349 -20.11 7.80 -11.33
C LYS A 349 -20.32 9.18 -11.98
N ASP A 350 -21.56 9.51 -12.32
CA ASP A 350 -21.97 10.76 -12.97
C ASP A 350 -22.60 11.78 -12.00
N THR A 351 -22.41 11.59 -10.68
CA THR A 351 -22.83 12.58 -9.67
C THR A 351 -22.06 13.89 -9.80
N GLN A 352 -22.74 14.99 -9.57
CA GLN A 352 -22.14 16.32 -9.42
C GLN A 352 -21.35 16.46 -8.11
N LEU A 353 -21.53 15.56 -7.15
CA LEU A 353 -20.82 15.54 -5.86
C LEU A 353 -19.44 14.85 -5.94
N PHE A 354 -18.81 14.83 -7.11
CA PHE A 354 -17.57 14.08 -7.37
C PHE A 354 -16.39 14.54 -6.48
N GLU A 355 -16.32 15.82 -6.11
CA GLU A 355 -15.30 16.33 -5.18
C GLU A 355 -15.49 15.74 -3.77
N THR A 356 -16.73 15.68 -3.28
CA THR A 356 -17.06 15.05 -1.99
C THR A 356 -16.78 13.55 -2.01
N VAL A 357 -17.09 12.86 -3.11
CA VAL A 357 -16.71 11.44 -3.33
C VAL A 357 -15.19 11.28 -3.23
N ARG A 358 -14.42 12.14 -3.91
CA ARG A 358 -12.94 12.10 -3.90
C ARG A 358 -12.40 12.33 -2.49
N GLN A 359 -12.86 13.37 -1.79
CA GLN A 359 -12.45 13.68 -0.42
C GLN A 359 -12.76 12.53 0.56
N LEU A 360 -13.95 11.94 0.48
CA LEU A 360 -14.33 10.81 1.34
C LEU A 360 -13.55 9.52 1.00
N ARG A 361 -13.21 9.27 -0.27
CA ARG A 361 -12.32 8.15 -0.65
C ARG A 361 -10.89 8.34 -0.16
N THR A 362 -10.33 9.56 -0.22
CA THR A 362 -9.03 9.86 0.39
C THR A 362 -9.09 9.67 1.91
N SER A 363 -10.12 10.20 2.58
CA SER A 363 -10.31 10.04 4.03
C SER A 363 -10.48 8.57 4.45
N LEU A 364 -11.20 7.76 3.66
CA LEU A 364 -11.32 6.31 3.86
C LEU A 364 -9.95 5.63 3.81
N LYS A 365 -9.12 5.95 2.80
CA LYS A 365 -7.76 5.39 2.68
C LYS A 365 -6.86 5.82 3.83
N ASP A 366 -6.80 7.10 4.15
CA ASP A 366 -6.00 7.63 5.27
C ASP A 366 -6.40 7.02 6.61
N LYS A 367 -7.69 6.68 6.79
CA LYS A 367 -8.19 5.96 7.96
C LYS A 367 -7.85 4.47 7.90
N ALA A 368 -7.95 3.80 6.75
CA ALA A 368 -7.52 2.42 6.57
C ALA A 368 -6.04 2.25 6.97
N ASP A 369 -5.14 3.06 6.42
CA ASP A 369 -3.70 3.02 6.74
C ASP A 369 -3.44 3.23 8.26
N LYS A 370 -4.24 4.05 8.94
CA LYS A 370 -4.14 4.25 10.40
C LYS A 370 -4.64 3.03 11.18
N ARG A 371 -5.76 2.43 10.75
CA ARG A 371 -6.37 1.26 11.37
C ARG A 371 -5.52 0.00 11.17
N VAL A 372 -4.82 -0.13 10.05
CA VAL A 372 -3.82 -1.20 9.83
C VAL A 372 -2.63 -1.07 10.78
N ARG A 373 -2.11 0.14 11.01
CA ARG A 373 -1.06 0.38 12.02
C ARG A 373 -1.53 0.05 13.43
N GLU A 374 -2.77 0.39 13.78
CA GLU A 374 -3.40 -0.02 15.04
C GLU A 374 -3.48 -1.56 15.15
N ALA A 375 -3.95 -2.24 14.10
CA ALA A 375 -4.02 -3.70 14.06
C ALA A 375 -2.66 -4.38 14.22
N LEU A 376 -1.58 -3.80 13.66
CA LEU A 376 -0.21 -4.27 13.86
C LEU A 376 0.20 -4.18 15.34
N THR A 377 -0.05 -3.03 15.99
CA THR A 377 0.27 -2.89 17.43
C THR A 377 -0.54 -3.83 18.32
N LEU A 378 -1.77 -4.17 17.93
CA LEU A 378 -2.62 -5.14 18.63
C LEU A 378 -2.14 -6.59 18.41
N LEU A 379 -1.62 -6.91 17.22
CA LEU A 379 -0.99 -8.20 16.93
C LEU A 379 0.27 -8.41 17.79
N GLU A 380 1.13 -7.39 17.91
CA GLU A 380 2.29 -7.38 18.82
C GLU A 380 1.88 -7.58 20.29
N GLN A 381 0.77 -6.95 20.71
CA GLN A 381 0.18 -7.10 22.05
C GLN A 381 -0.61 -8.42 22.24
N LYS A 382 -0.63 -9.31 21.24
CA LYS A 382 -1.37 -10.59 21.22
C LYS A 382 -2.89 -10.45 21.37
N GLN A 383 -3.45 -9.28 21.06
CA GLN A 383 -4.89 -9.03 21.03
C GLN A 383 -5.47 -9.46 19.67
N LEU A 384 -5.30 -10.75 19.36
CA LEU A 384 -5.51 -11.33 18.03
C LEU A 384 -6.91 -11.07 17.46
N ASP A 385 -7.96 -11.24 18.28
CA ASP A 385 -9.34 -11.09 17.83
C ASP A 385 -9.65 -9.64 17.45
N GLN A 386 -9.02 -8.66 18.13
CA GLN A 386 -9.13 -7.24 17.80
C GLN A 386 -8.36 -6.92 16.52
N ALA A 387 -7.09 -7.36 16.41
CA ALA A 387 -6.29 -7.18 15.20
C ALA A 387 -6.96 -7.78 13.95
N LYS A 388 -7.59 -8.96 14.09
CA LYS A 388 -8.37 -9.58 13.02
C LYS A 388 -9.62 -8.77 12.67
N ALA A 389 -10.43 -8.37 13.66
CA ALA A 389 -11.66 -7.61 13.41
C ALA A 389 -11.39 -6.26 12.71
N ILE A 390 -10.28 -5.59 13.04
CA ILE A 390 -9.87 -4.35 12.36
C ILE A 390 -9.48 -4.61 10.91
N THR A 391 -8.68 -5.66 10.67
CA THR A 391 -8.24 -5.99 9.30
C THR A 391 -9.36 -6.55 8.44
N ASP A 392 -10.34 -7.26 9.03
CA ASP A 392 -11.58 -7.64 8.33
C ASP A 392 -12.33 -6.40 7.81
N ASP A 393 -12.53 -5.37 8.66
CA ASP A 393 -13.21 -4.11 8.27
C ASP A 393 -12.40 -3.31 7.22
N VAL A 394 -11.06 -3.30 7.33
CA VAL A 394 -10.18 -2.72 6.30
C VAL A 394 -10.32 -3.47 4.96
N LEU A 395 -10.32 -4.80 4.96
CA LEU A 395 -10.38 -5.61 3.74
C LEU A 395 -11.74 -5.57 3.03
N VAL A 396 -12.82 -5.20 3.73
CA VAL A 396 -14.10 -4.84 3.08
C VAL A 396 -14.00 -3.49 2.36
N ALA A 397 -13.17 -2.57 2.86
CA ALA A 397 -12.99 -1.24 2.27
C ALA A 397 -11.96 -1.18 1.13
N ASP A 398 -10.84 -1.89 1.30
CA ASP A 398 -9.79 -2.08 0.31
C ASP A 398 -9.37 -3.58 0.29
N PRO A 399 -10.02 -4.39 -0.56
CA PRO A 399 -9.71 -5.81 -0.69
C PRO A 399 -8.29 -6.12 -1.13
N GLU A 400 -7.52 -5.15 -1.64
CA GLU A 400 -6.12 -5.34 -2.08
C GLU A 400 -5.09 -4.74 -1.12
N HIS A 401 -5.51 -4.28 0.06
CA HIS A 401 -4.59 -3.76 1.07
C HIS A 401 -3.64 -4.84 1.61
N ARG A 402 -2.42 -4.89 1.05
CA ARG A 402 -1.38 -5.89 1.33
C ARG A 402 -1.16 -6.16 2.83
N ASP A 403 -0.88 -5.12 3.60
CA ASP A 403 -0.53 -5.28 5.03
C ASP A 403 -1.72 -5.78 5.85
N ALA A 404 -2.95 -5.35 5.51
CA ALA A 404 -4.17 -5.86 6.14
C ALA A 404 -4.36 -7.36 5.84
N LYS A 405 -4.09 -7.84 4.61
CA LYS A 405 -4.12 -9.29 4.29
C LYS A 405 -3.14 -10.06 5.19
N VAL A 406 -1.89 -9.62 5.27
CA VAL A 406 -0.83 -10.30 6.05
C VAL A 406 -1.19 -10.36 7.54
N ILE A 407 -1.59 -9.24 8.14
CA ILE A 407 -1.98 -9.16 9.56
C ILE A 407 -3.25 -9.99 9.82
N ASN A 408 -4.24 -9.99 8.91
CA ASN A 408 -5.45 -10.78 9.06
C ASN A 408 -5.16 -12.27 9.06
N GLU A 409 -4.36 -12.74 8.09
CA GLU A 409 -3.96 -14.14 8.01
C GLU A 409 -3.11 -14.57 9.22
N GLU A 410 -2.20 -13.72 9.69
CA GLU A 410 -1.38 -14.01 10.87
C GLU A 410 -2.23 -14.09 12.15
N ALA A 411 -3.13 -13.13 12.36
CA ALA A 411 -4.09 -13.18 13.45
C ALA A 411 -4.99 -14.43 13.36
N ALA A 412 -5.50 -14.76 12.17
CA ALA A 412 -6.32 -15.95 11.95
C ALA A 412 -5.56 -17.26 12.22
N ARG A 413 -4.30 -17.37 11.76
CA ARG A 413 -3.42 -18.52 12.08
C ARG A 413 -3.15 -18.62 13.57
N ALA A 414 -2.86 -17.52 14.25
CA ALA A 414 -2.59 -17.48 15.69
C ALA A 414 -3.85 -17.82 16.52
N ILE A 415 -5.03 -17.36 16.10
CA ILE A 415 -6.34 -17.75 16.69
C ILE A 415 -6.57 -19.24 16.49
N ALA A 416 -6.38 -19.77 15.28
CA ALA A 416 -6.56 -21.20 15.00
C ALA A 416 -5.59 -22.10 15.81
N ILE A 417 -4.38 -21.62 16.12
CA ILE A 417 -3.42 -22.32 17.00
C ILE A 417 -3.84 -22.21 18.48
N ARG A 418 -4.29 -21.04 18.93
CA ARG A 418 -4.78 -20.79 20.31
C ARG A 418 -6.00 -21.65 20.63
N ASP A 419 -6.91 -21.76 19.68
CA ASP A 419 -8.21 -22.41 19.82
C ASP A 419 -8.20 -23.87 19.32
N ALA A 420 -7.02 -24.38 18.91
CA ALA A 420 -6.85 -25.77 18.52
C ALA A 420 -7.12 -26.71 19.70
N PRO A 421 -7.90 -27.80 19.51
CA PRO A 421 -8.02 -28.81 20.54
C PRO A 421 -6.65 -29.44 20.84
N PRO A 422 -6.37 -29.85 22.08
CA PRO A 422 -5.12 -30.53 22.41
C PRO A 422 -4.96 -31.77 21.51
N PRO A 423 -3.74 -32.05 21.02
CA PRO A 423 -3.52 -33.20 20.15
C PRO A 423 -3.96 -34.47 20.88
N PRO A 424 -4.59 -35.43 20.17
CA PRO A 424 -5.01 -36.67 20.80
C PRO A 424 -3.80 -37.34 21.46
N THR A 425 -3.94 -37.69 22.73
CA THR A 425 -2.88 -38.38 23.46
C THR A 425 -2.54 -39.67 22.70
N PRO A 426 -1.26 -39.92 22.38
CA PRO A 426 -0.91 -41.09 21.60
C PRO A 426 -1.26 -42.35 22.38
N VAL A 427 -2.35 -43.01 21.97
CA VAL A 427 -2.70 -44.35 22.45
C VAL A 427 -1.52 -45.23 22.10
N LYS A 428 -0.79 -45.71 23.10
CA LYS A 428 0.31 -46.65 22.89
C LYS A 428 -0.27 -47.87 22.18
N GLU A 429 0.08 -48.06 20.91
CA GLU A 429 -0.17 -49.32 20.21
C GLU A 429 0.32 -50.47 21.11
N ALA A 430 -0.48 -51.52 21.25
CA ALA A 430 -0.06 -52.70 22.01
C ALA A 430 1.27 -53.19 21.42
N PRO A 431 2.30 -53.46 22.25
CA PRO A 431 3.64 -53.76 21.77
C PRO A 431 3.59 -54.96 20.84
N LYS A 432 4.13 -54.82 19.62
CA LYS A 432 3.97 -55.87 18.61
C LYS A 432 4.73 -57.11 19.10
N PRO A 433 4.22 -58.35 18.89
CA PRO A 433 4.80 -59.55 19.50
C PRO A 433 6.29 -59.76 19.22
N TRP A 434 6.80 -59.20 18.11
CA TRP A 434 8.20 -59.25 17.71
C TRP A 434 9.06 -58.06 18.19
N ASP A 435 8.49 -56.97 18.70
CA ASP A 435 9.29 -55.81 19.15
C ASP A 435 10.19 -56.22 20.33
N GLN A 436 9.69 -57.03 21.27
CA GLN A 436 10.50 -57.58 22.37
C GLN A 436 11.67 -58.44 21.87
N ALA A 437 11.49 -59.18 20.78
CA ALA A 437 12.56 -59.97 20.17
C ALA A 437 13.62 -59.07 19.51
N VAL A 438 13.21 -57.97 18.86
CA VAL A 438 14.11 -56.96 18.29
C VAL A 438 14.90 -56.25 19.38
N ASP A 439 14.26 -55.90 20.50
CA ASP A 439 14.94 -55.22 21.62
C ASP A 439 15.99 -56.11 22.28
N ARG A 440 15.69 -57.40 22.51
CA ARG A 440 16.70 -58.39 22.96
C ARG A 440 17.87 -58.51 21.99
N PHE A 441 17.61 -58.50 20.69
CA PHE A 441 18.66 -58.54 19.67
C PHE A 441 19.53 -57.27 19.70
N ARG A 442 18.92 -56.07 19.83
CA ARG A 442 19.65 -54.80 20.00
C ARG A 442 20.57 -54.84 21.22
N ASP A 443 20.09 -55.40 22.34
CA ASP A 443 20.88 -55.61 23.55
C ASP A 443 21.93 -56.73 23.46
N GLY A 444 21.95 -57.48 22.36
CA GLY A 444 22.93 -58.52 22.05
C GLY A 444 22.58 -59.93 22.53
N ASP A 445 21.36 -60.12 23.03
CA ASP A 445 20.80 -61.43 23.39
C ASP A 445 20.18 -62.10 22.14
N LEU A 446 21.05 -62.62 21.25
CA LEU A 446 20.62 -63.32 20.03
C LEU A 446 19.78 -64.57 20.34
N ASN A 447 20.12 -65.30 21.40
CA ASN A 447 19.42 -66.53 21.76
C ASN A 447 18.02 -66.24 22.32
N GLY A 448 17.88 -65.22 23.18
CA GLY A 448 16.57 -64.76 23.66
C GLY A 448 15.75 -64.12 22.54
N ALA A 449 16.35 -63.36 21.63
CA ALA A 449 15.68 -62.84 20.44
C ALA A 449 15.11 -63.97 19.56
N MET A 450 15.91 -65.03 19.31
CA MET A 450 15.46 -66.22 18.59
C MET A 450 14.30 -66.94 19.31
N ALA A 451 14.38 -67.10 20.62
CA ALA A 451 13.32 -67.73 21.41
C ALA A 451 12.00 -66.93 21.36
N MET A 452 12.07 -65.60 21.47
CA MET A 452 10.89 -64.73 21.40
C MET A 452 10.31 -64.64 19.97
N ALA A 453 11.16 -64.59 18.94
CA ALA A 453 10.71 -64.65 17.55
C ALA A 453 10.00 -65.99 17.24
N ASN A 454 10.54 -67.11 17.72
CA ASN A 454 9.91 -68.43 17.58
C ASN A 454 8.55 -68.50 18.30
N ALA A 455 8.44 -67.94 19.52
CA ALA A 455 7.19 -67.90 20.28
C ALA A 455 6.05 -67.14 19.57
N CYS A 456 6.36 -66.21 18.66
CA CYS A 456 5.37 -65.51 17.84
C CYS A 456 5.33 -65.94 16.35
N ALA A 457 6.23 -66.81 15.89
CA ALA A 457 6.33 -67.27 14.49
C ALA A 457 5.06 -67.95 13.98
N GLY A 458 4.33 -68.67 14.83
CA GLY A 458 3.04 -69.28 14.50
C GLY A 458 1.85 -68.31 14.46
N LYS A 459 2.02 -67.06 14.95
CA LYS A 459 0.96 -66.05 15.07
C LYS A 459 1.11 -64.89 14.09
N SER A 460 2.28 -64.72 13.49
CA SER A 460 2.60 -63.59 12.61
C SER A 460 3.64 -63.99 11.55
N PRO A 461 3.42 -63.71 10.25
CA PRO A 461 4.43 -63.91 9.22
C PRO A 461 5.65 -63.01 9.43
N GLN A 462 5.50 -61.83 10.03
CA GLN A 462 6.61 -60.95 10.40
C GLN A 462 7.55 -61.62 11.41
N CYS A 463 7.02 -62.34 12.41
CA CYS A 463 7.84 -63.13 13.33
C CYS A 463 8.62 -64.26 12.63
N LYS A 464 8.02 -64.92 11.64
CA LYS A 464 8.71 -65.95 10.84
C LYS A 464 9.87 -65.36 10.03
N THR A 465 9.67 -64.19 9.41
CA THR A 465 10.73 -63.46 8.70
C THR A 465 11.84 -63.02 9.65
N LEU A 466 11.49 -62.48 10.83
CA LEU A 466 12.45 -62.07 11.85
C LEU A 466 13.29 -63.27 12.34
N MET A 467 12.66 -64.42 12.59
CA MET A 467 13.35 -65.65 12.99
C MET A 467 14.36 -66.11 11.93
N ALA A 468 13.99 -66.06 10.64
CA ALA A 468 14.91 -66.37 9.55
C ALA A 468 16.10 -65.39 9.49
N GLN A 469 15.85 -64.09 9.63
CA GLN A 469 16.89 -63.06 9.64
C GLN A 469 17.86 -63.21 10.83
N LEU A 470 17.34 -63.49 12.03
CA LEU A 470 18.13 -63.76 13.23
C LEU A 470 18.98 -65.04 13.08
N GLY A 471 18.42 -66.08 12.45
CA GLY A 471 19.14 -67.32 12.11
C GLY A 471 20.30 -67.05 11.15
N ASP A 472 20.03 -66.41 10.01
CA ASP A 472 21.04 -65.98 9.03
C ASP A 472 22.14 -65.14 9.69
N PHE A 473 21.77 -64.13 10.48
CA PHE A 473 22.71 -63.30 11.23
C PHE A 473 23.58 -64.16 12.16
N GLY A 474 22.98 -65.07 12.93
CA GLY A 474 23.70 -65.97 13.83
C GLY A 474 24.70 -66.89 13.12
N THR A 475 24.39 -67.38 11.92
CA THR A 475 25.33 -68.22 11.14
C THR A 475 26.54 -67.43 10.65
N LEU A 476 26.36 -66.17 10.25
CA LEU A 476 27.45 -65.27 9.86
C LEU A 476 28.26 -64.85 11.09
N TYR A 477 27.58 -64.47 12.18
CA TYR A 477 28.22 -64.00 13.42
C TYR A 477 29.10 -65.08 14.07
N LYS A 478 28.71 -66.36 14.01
CA LYS A 478 29.57 -67.48 14.46
C LYS A 478 30.88 -67.62 13.67
N LYS A 479 30.94 -67.09 12.44
CA LYS A 479 32.12 -67.12 11.56
C LYS A 479 32.78 -65.75 11.44
N LEU A 480 32.47 -64.81 12.34
CA LEU A 480 32.89 -63.41 12.23
C LEU A 480 34.40 -63.22 12.00
N GLU A 481 35.22 -64.12 12.57
CA GLU A 481 36.68 -64.09 12.42
C GLU A 481 37.17 -64.51 11.03
N ASP A 482 36.37 -65.27 10.26
CA ASP A 482 36.68 -65.74 8.91
C ASP A 482 35.95 -64.95 7.81
N LEU A 483 35.00 -64.08 8.16
CA LEU A 483 34.22 -63.34 7.16
C LEU A 483 35.08 -62.34 6.37
N ASP A 484 34.90 -62.38 5.05
CA ASP A 484 35.41 -61.39 4.10
C ASP A 484 34.56 -60.10 4.10
N ALA A 485 34.94 -59.13 3.27
CA ALA A 485 34.20 -57.87 3.15
C ALA A 485 32.73 -58.06 2.74
N LYS A 486 32.40 -59.07 1.92
CA LYS A 486 31.02 -59.36 1.50
C LYS A 486 30.21 -59.99 2.63
N GLY A 487 30.77 -60.96 3.33
CA GLY A 487 30.16 -61.60 4.49
C GLY A 487 29.86 -60.61 5.62
N LEU A 488 30.82 -59.72 5.92
CA LEU A 488 30.63 -58.64 6.89
C LEU A 488 29.55 -57.65 6.46
N ALA A 489 29.53 -57.23 5.20
CA ALA A 489 28.48 -56.34 4.69
C ALA A 489 27.08 -56.97 4.79
N ARG A 490 26.93 -58.27 4.48
CA ARG A 490 25.65 -59.00 4.66
C ARG A 490 25.23 -59.08 6.13
N LEU A 491 26.18 -59.30 7.04
CA LEU A 491 25.91 -59.33 8.49
C LEU A 491 25.38 -57.97 8.98
N LEU A 492 26.01 -56.86 8.57
CA LEU A 492 25.59 -55.50 8.93
C LEU A 492 24.23 -55.10 8.31
N ASP A 493 23.94 -55.55 7.08
CA ASP A 493 22.63 -55.34 6.45
C ASP A 493 21.51 -56.12 7.17
N LEU A 494 21.77 -57.37 7.59
CA LEU A 494 20.83 -58.13 8.42
C LEU A 494 20.59 -57.46 9.78
N ASP A 495 21.65 -56.98 10.44
CA ASP A 495 21.54 -56.21 11.69
C ASP A 495 20.65 -54.98 11.51
N LYS A 496 20.89 -54.20 10.46
CA LYS A 496 20.13 -52.99 10.14
C LYS A 496 18.66 -53.30 9.85
N LYS A 497 18.37 -54.39 9.15
CA LYS A 497 17.01 -54.87 8.85
C LYS A 497 16.26 -55.32 10.11
N ILE A 498 16.90 -56.11 10.96
CA ILE A 498 16.31 -56.60 12.23
C ILE A 498 16.04 -55.42 13.17
N THR A 499 17.01 -54.52 13.35
CA THR A 499 16.96 -53.42 14.32
C THR A 499 16.22 -52.17 13.82
N ARG A 500 15.71 -52.19 12.58
CA ARG A 500 15.09 -51.05 11.89
C ARG A 500 16.00 -49.80 11.85
N GLY A 501 17.30 -50.02 11.61
CA GLY A 501 18.28 -48.95 11.46
C GLY A 501 18.98 -48.49 12.74
N GLN A 502 18.61 -48.96 13.93
CA GLN A 502 19.25 -48.55 15.18
C GLN A 502 20.58 -49.26 15.49
N GLY A 503 20.83 -50.41 14.86
CA GLY A 503 22.00 -51.26 15.12
C GLY A 503 21.87 -52.07 16.42
N SER A 504 22.69 -53.12 16.56
CA SER A 504 22.80 -53.90 17.80
C SER A 504 24.16 -53.75 18.48
N LYS A 505 24.27 -54.23 19.72
CA LYS A 505 25.55 -54.39 20.40
C LYS A 505 26.43 -55.47 19.75
N LEU A 506 25.84 -56.47 19.09
CA LEU A 506 26.56 -57.56 18.41
C LEU A 506 27.28 -57.05 17.15
N SER A 507 26.63 -56.20 16.36
CA SER A 507 27.20 -55.72 15.10
C SER A 507 28.36 -54.76 15.27
N ARG A 508 28.61 -54.19 16.47
CA ARG A 508 29.71 -53.24 16.73
C ARG A 508 31.09 -53.78 16.33
N ASN A 509 31.45 -54.96 16.82
CA ASN A 509 32.76 -55.57 16.52
C ASN A 509 32.87 -55.94 15.03
N ALA A 510 31.76 -56.35 14.41
CA ALA A 510 31.70 -56.61 12.97
C ALA A 510 31.83 -55.32 12.14
N GLY A 511 31.23 -54.22 12.61
CA GLY A 511 31.32 -52.88 12.03
C GLY A 511 32.74 -52.36 12.04
N THR A 512 33.41 -52.38 13.20
CA THR A 512 34.82 -51.99 13.32
C THR A 512 35.73 -52.87 12.44
N ARG A 513 35.52 -54.19 12.37
CA ARG A 513 36.29 -55.08 11.48
C ARG A 513 36.05 -54.76 10.00
N ALA A 514 34.80 -54.60 9.59
CA ALA A 514 34.43 -54.25 8.22
C ALA A 514 35.01 -52.89 7.82
N ALA A 515 34.90 -51.90 8.71
CA ALA A 515 35.44 -50.56 8.52
C ALA A 515 36.96 -50.59 8.32
N ASN A 516 37.71 -51.37 9.11
CA ASN A 516 39.14 -51.57 8.92
C ASN A 516 39.50 -52.21 7.57
N ILE A 517 38.72 -53.18 7.09
CA ILE A 517 38.94 -53.82 5.78
C ILE A 517 38.67 -52.83 4.64
N PHE A 518 37.53 -52.14 4.68
CA PHE A 518 37.19 -51.10 3.68
C PHE A 518 38.18 -49.93 3.74
N PHE A 519 38.65 -49.51 4.92
CA PHE A 519 39.67 -48.47 5.08
C PHE A 519 41.02 -48.86 4.47
N LYS A 520 41.47 -50.12 4.63
CA LYS A 520 42.68 -50.63 3.95
C LYS A 520 42.52 -50.58 2.43
N SER A 521 41.36 -51.01 1.92
CA SER A 521 41.03 -50.93 0.48
C SER A 521 40.97 -49.49 -0.02
N ALA A 522 40.39 -48.56 0.74
CA ALA A 522 40.33 -47.13 0.43
C ALA A 522 41.73 -46.50 0.39
N SER A 523 42.58 -46.83 1.36
CA SER A 523 43.96 -46.34 1.46
C SER A 523 44.81 -46.82 0.28
N ALA A 524 44.70 -48.10 -0.09
CA ALA A 524 45.38 -48.66 -1.27
C ALA A 524 44.88 -48.00 -2.57
N ALA A 525 43.57 -47.85 -2.75
CA ALA A 525 43.00 -47.18 -3.92
C ALA A 525 43.45 -45.71 -4.02
N LYS A 526 43.50 -44.98 -2.89
CA LYS A 526 43.99 -43.60 -2.81
C LYS A 526 45.47 -43.52 -3.22
N ALA A 527 46.31 -44.42 -2.71
CA ALA A 527 47.73 -44.49 -3.06
C ALA A 527 47.96 -44.81 -4.56
N SER A 528 47.06 -45.60 -5.17
CA SER A 528 47.08 -45.90 -6.61
C SER A 528 46.39 -44.85 -7.49
N GLY A 529 46.02 -43.68 -6.95
CA GLY A 529 45.35 -42.60 -7.70
C GLY A 529 43.88 -42.90 -8.08
N GLN A 530 43.30 -44.00 -7.62
CA GLN A 530 41.94 -44.43 -7.97
C GLN A 530 40.91 -43.78 -7.04
N TYR A 531 40.80 -42.45 -7.06
CA TYR A 531 40.05 -41.68 -6.06
C TYR A 531 38.56 -42.05 -5.96
N GLY A 532 37.90 -42.40 -7.08
CA GLY A 532 36.52 -42.89 -7.05
C GLY A 532 36.35 -44.19 -6.24
N ARG A 533 37.28 -45.14 -6.38
CA ARG A 533 37.30 -46.37 -5.56
C ARG A 533 37.72 -46.08 -4.12
N ALA A 534 38.58 -45.10 -3.89
CA ALA A 534 38.93 -44.68 -2.54
C ALA A 534 37.71 -44.08 -1.81
N MET A 535 36.90 -43.24 -2.48
CA MET A 535 35.69 -42.64 -1.91
C MET A 535 34.61 -43.69 -1.61
N ASP A 536 34.31 -44.59 -2.54
CA ASP A 536 33.36 -45.70 -2.32
C ASP A 536 33.77 -46.58 -1.12
N ASN A 537 35.04 -46.99 -1.04
CA ASN A 537 35.52 -47.79 0.10
C ASN A 537 35.54 -46.99 1.41
N ALA A 538 35.90 -45.71 1.40
CA ALA A 538 35.87 -44.88 2.61
C ALA A 538 34.43 -44.65 3.12
N GLN A 539 33.46 -44.46 2.22
CA GLN A 539 32.05 -44.39 2.58
C GLN A 539 31.53 -45.72 3.16
N ARG A 540 31.91 -46.87 2.58
CA ARG A 540 31.56 -48.19 3.14
C ARG A 540 32.17 -48.42 4.52
N ALA A 541 33.38 -47.90 4.76
CA ALA A 541 33.98 -47.92 6.09
C ALA A 541 33.16 -47.10 7.09
N LEU A 542 32.73 -45.89 6.72
CA LEU A 542 31.89 -45.03 7.57
C LEU A 542 30.44 -45.53 7.75
N GLN A 543 29.91 -46.29 6.80
CA GLN A 543 28.62 -46.99 6.96
C GLN A 543 28.70 -48.14 7.96
N ALA A 544 29.88 -48.78 8.09
CA ALA A 544 30.13 -49.85 9.05
C ALA A 544 30.55 -49.32 10.45
N ASP A 545 31.30 -48.22 10.49
CA ASP A 545 31.69 -47.50 11.71
C ASP A 545 31.78 -45.99 11.43
N PRO A 546 30.74 -45.20 11.78
CA PRO A 546 30.73 -43.76 11.55
C PRO A 546 31.85 -43.00 12.27
N SER A 547 32.42 -43.58 13.33
CA SER A 547 33.48 -42.98 14.16
C SER A 547 34.89 -43.26 13.62
N HIS A 548 35.04 -44.05 12.56
CA HIS A 548 36.33 -44.51 12.04
C HIS A 548 37.20 -43.35 11.50
N ALA A 549 38.07 -42.82 12.35
CA ALA A 549 38.92 -41.64 12.08
C ALA A 549 39.65 -41.68 10.73
N GLY A 550 40.29 -42.80 10.38
CA GLY A 550 41.03 -42.92 9.12
C GLY A 550 40.16 -42.77 7.87
N ALA A 551 38.91 -43.23 7.91
CA ALA A 551 37.99 -43.15 6.78
C ALA A 551 37.40 -41.73 6.68
N ASN A 552 37.09 -41.10 7.82
CA ASN A 552 36.71 -39.69 7.89
C ASN A 552 37.81 -38.78 7.30
N ASN A 553 39.09 -39.04 7.64
CA ASN A 553 40.22 -38.30 7.07
C ASN A 553 40.32 -38.48 5.55
N ILE A 554 40.20 -39.72 5.04
CA ILE A 554 40.22 -39.98 3.59
C ILE A 554 39.08 -39.24 2.88
N VAL A 555 37.86 -39.22 3.43
CA VAL A 555 36.72 -38.47 2.85
C VAL A 555 36.97 -36.96 2.89
N ALA A 556 37.52 -36.42 3.98
CA ALA A 556 37.85 -35.00 4.12
C ALA A 556 38.93 -34.56 3.12
N GLU A 557 40.01 -35.34 2.98
CA GLU A 557 41.09 -35.08 2.01
C GLU A 557 40.57 -35.13 0.56
N MET A 558 39.73 -36.12 0.21
CA MET A 558 39.17 -36.20 -1.14
C MET A 558 38.17 -35.07 -1.43
N ARG A 559 37.39 -34.63 -0.43
CA ARG A 559 36.56 -33.42 -0.56
C ARG A 559 37.39 -32.16 -0.80
N ALA A 560 38.51 -31.99 -0.08
CA ALA A 560 39.41 -30.86 -0.31
C ALA A 560 39.98 -30.89 -1.73
N LYS A 561 40.59 -32.02 -2.14
CA LYS A 561 41.14 -32.18 -3.50
C LYS A 561 40.06 -32.05 -4.60
N ALA A 562 38.83 -32.47 -4.34
CA ALA A 562 37.71 -32.30 -5.26
C ALA A 562 37.31 -30.83 -5.45
N LYS A 563 37.42 -29.99 -4.41
CA LYS A 563 37.23 -28.54 -4.55
C LYS A 563 38.34 -27.89 -5.39
N ASP A 564 39.58 -28.26 -5.15
CA ASP A 564 40.71 -27.75 -5.95
C ASP A 564 40.58 -28.14 -7.43
N LEU A 565 40.21 -29.40 -7.70
CA LEU A 565 39.98 -29.90 -9.04
C LEU A 565 38.74 -29.28 -9.70
N TYR A 566 37.68 -28.99 -8.93
CA TYR A 566 36.52 -28.24 -9.41
C TYR A 566 36.90 -26.83 -9.84
N LEU A 567 37.75 -26.12 -9.08
CA LEU A 567 38.23 -24.78 -9.46
C LEU A 567 39.08 -24.82 -10.75
N GLN A 568 39.94 -25.83 -10.90
CA GLN A 568 40.68 -26.03 -12.14
C GLN A 568 39.76 -26.31 -13.35
N ALA A 569 38.75 -27.17 -13.17
CA ALA A 569 37.75 -27.44 -14.21
C ALA A 569 36.93 -26.19 -14.56
N TYR A 570 36.57 -25.40 -13.56
CA TYR A 570 35.80 -24.17 -13.71
C TYR A 570 36.57 -23.07 -14.45
N ALA A 571 37.89 -22.94 -14.24
CA ALA A 571 38.74 -22.02 -14.99
C ALA A 571 38.90 -22.40 -16.47
N LEU A 572 38.78 -23.69 -16.80
CA LEU A 572 38.88 -24.21 -18.15
C LEU A 572 37.53 -24.26 -18.90
N LYS A 573 36.39 -24.11 -18.20
CA LYS A 573 35.05 -24.40 -18.74
C LYS A 573 34.72 -23.63 -20.03
N ASP A 574 35.17 -22.37 -20.14
CA ASP A 574 34.87 -21.46 -21.26
C ASP A 574 36.00 -21.43 -22.31
N THR A 575 37.22 -21.81 -21.93
CA THR A 575 38.43 -21.70 -22.77
C THR A 575 38.86 -23.03 -23.38
N ASN A 576 38.58 -24.15 -22.72
CA ASN A 576 38.86 -25.51 -23.17
C ASN A 576 37.87 -26.50 -22.51
N PRO A 577 36.63 -26.60 -23.03
CA PRO A 577 35.59 -27.45 -22.44
C PRO A 577 35.93 -28.94 -22.51
N GLU A 578 36.71 -29.38 -23.52
CA GLU A 578 37.13 -30.77 -23.68
C GLU A 578 37.99 -31.26 -22.51
N ASP A 579 38.88 -30.41 -21.97
CA ASP A 579 39.67 -30.69 -20.77
C ASP A 579 38.93 -30.43 -19.44
N ALA A 580 37.88 -29.59 -19.46
CA ALA A 580 37.08 -29.29 -18.27
C ALA A 580 36.14 -30.45 -17.89
N VAL A 581 35.47 -31.06 -18.86
CA VAL A 581 34.52 -32.18 -18.66
C VAL A 581 35.11 -33.39 -17.92
N PRO A 582 36.29 -33.95 -18.27
CA PRO A 582 36.87 -35.08 -17.54
C PRO A 582 37.22 -34.71 -16.10
N LYS A 583 37.67 -33.48 -15.83
CA LYS A 583 37.94 -33.00 -14.46
C LYS A 583 36.67 -32.92 -13.63
N PHE A 584 35.56 -32.40 -14.15
CA PHE A 584 34.29 -32.41 -13.43
C PHE A 584 33.78 -33.85 -13.15
N ARG A 585 34.00 -34.80 -14.08
CA ARG A 585 33.67 -36.23 -13.83
C ARG A 585 34.52 -36.84 -12.72
N GLU A 586 35.80 -36.47 -12.63
CA GLU A 586 36.68 -36.88 -11.52
C GLU A 586 36.22 -36.25 -10.19
N VAL A 587 35.82 -34.98 -10.16
CA VAL A 587 35.20 -34.33 -8.98
C VAL A 587 33.97 -35.11 -8.50
N MET A 588 33.08 -35.52 -9.41
CA MET A 588 31.91 -36.34 -9.07
C MET A 588 32.29 -37.71 -8.48
N ALA A 589 33.34 -38.35 -9.00
CA ALA A 589 33.86 -39.61 -8.44
C ALA A 589 34.49 -39.41 -7.06
N MET A 590 35.04 -38.22 -6.78
CA MET A 590 35.70 -37.87 -5.52
C MET A 590 34.76 -37.33 -4.43
N THR A 591 33.45 -37.28 -4.65
CA THR A 591 32.48 -36.64 -3.75
C THR A 591 31.20 -37.46 -3.56
N PRO A 592 30.57 -37.47 -2.37
CA PRO A 592 29.24 -38.04 -2.17
C PRO A 592 28.17 -37.32 -3.02
N SER A 593 27.08 -38.01 -3.39
CA SER A 593 25.94 -37.44 -4.13
C SER A 593 25.28 -36.24 -3.43
N GLU A 594 25.28 -36.25 -2.09
CA GLU A 594 24.72 -35.20 -1.24
C GLU A 594 25.65 -33.98 -1.08
N ASP A 595 26.86 -34.01 -1.67
CA ASP A 595 27.82 -32.91 -1.59
C ASP A 595 27.49 -31.82 -2.61
N GLU A 596 27.46 -30.56 -2.17
CA GLU A 596 27.21 -29.41 -3.05
C GLU A 596 28.20 -29.38 -4.23
N THR A 597 29.45 -29.78 -3.99
CA THR A 597 30.50 -29.84 -5.03
C THR A 597 30.17 -30.89 -6.10
N HIS A 598 29.57 -32.02 -5.70
CA HIS A 598 29.13 -33.08 -6.60
C HIS A 598 28.00 -32.58 -7.52
N GLN A 599 26.99 -31.93 -6.93
CA GLN A 599 25.83 -31.42 -7.67
C GLN A 599 26.21 -30.31 -8.65
N LYS A 600 27.11 -29.40 -8.26
CA LYS A 600 27.67 -28.39 -9.15
C LYS A 600 28.49 -29.01 -10.28
N ALA A 601 29.38 -29.96 -9.99
CA ALA A 601 30.17 -30.64 -11.03
C ALA A 601 29.26 -31.39 -12.02
N LYS A 602 28.22 -32.07 -11.54
CA LYS A 602 27.23 -32.75 -12.38
C LYS A 602 26.54 -31.78 -13.35
N SER A 603 26.07 -30.63 -12.88
CA SER A 603 25.39 -29.66 -13.75
C SER A 603 26.31 -29.08 -14.82
N TRP A 604 27.61 -28.90 -14.55
CA TRP A 604 28.59 -28.53 -15.57
C TRP A 604 28.88 -29.64 -16.59
N VAL A 605 28.93 -30.92 -16.17
CA VAL A 605 29.04 -32.06 -17.12
C VAL A 605 27.79 -32.19 -18.00
N GLU A 606 26.63 -31.74 -17.55
CA GLU A 606 25.39 -31.72 -18.33
C GLU A 606 25.31 -30.52 -19.29
N LYS A 607 25.91 -29.37 -18.92
CA LYS A 607 25.98 -28.15 -19.76
C LYS A 607 27.10 -28.13 -20.80
N LEU A 608 28.17 -28.90 -20.58
CA LEU A 608 29.35 -28.99 -21.47
C LEU A 608 29.34 -30.28 -22.31
N LYS A 609 28.16 -30.86 -22.53
CA LYS A 609 27.88 -31.99 -23.42
C LYS A 609 27.13 -31.51 -24.65
#